data_AF-A0A2R5GGW7-F1
#
_entry.id   AF-A0A2R5GGW7-F1
#
_cell.length_a   1.000
_cell.length_b   1.000
_cell.length_c   1.000
_cell.angle_alpha   90.00
_cell.angle_beta   90.00
_cell.angle_gamma   90.00
#
_symmetry.space_group_name_H-M   'P 1'
#
loop_
_entity.id
_entity.type
_entity.pdbx_description
1 polymer ?
#
loop_
_entity_poly.entity_id
_entity_poly.type
_entity_poly.pdbx_seq_one_letter_code
_entity_poly.pdbx_strand_id
1 'polypeptide(L)'
;MVKRLLASHLGQIPDLHPRIKASELEAYAVPLGTIARIIRSRACGNPGYVTSIGLGTFVDPRNTGGKLNSATTEDICEVINLDDQEFLRYKTMNFDACIIRASVGDTEGNLTLENESLYSDPLLMATATRASGGIVIAQVDRLAKAGSLRAADVRVPAPLVDAVVVVSEPEHRSMGLYTNGYDPSLSGDVLMPLDEMPPLSMSEKKIMGRRAAMELGNHVCNLGIGAPEFVANCAQEAGILDHVTLTTEAGLFGGLGSSGLNFGSAHNPQARIELSQQFDYYNARALDSAFLGAAEIDASTGDVNVSNLGTDRFIGPGGFIDITQSTRRVIFMGTFTKKGLRVSAKDGALSIDQEGSIPMFKPIREVTFSGARALAQGQDIKYVTERAVFELTPQGLELVEVAPGIDLDKDVLAHMDPKPIVRRDTIKEMDPRIFQEQPMDLQEDFFRMGKGFKQRFVVREESSTCLFDASGLAIRSMQAVNAFMDDVNAVLSTITKDGAKKLDCVASYEGSEISSSLLEPFLARAKEVHEKYFSSVRRLGGKSFARQEMARAMQLVPNASIWEDLAEDRSTLSRKEFKEGLEKTFGLQFTEREIIRILGTDSGPVARKAFDRLVARAWTRLLAR
;
A
#
# COMPACT_ATOMS: atom_id res chain seq x y z
N MET A 1 -2.38 -30.15 25.55
CA MET A 1 -2.12 -28.83 26.19
C MET A 1 -3.09 -27.75 25.73
N VAL A 2 -3.42 -27.63 24.43
CA VAL A 2 -4.38 -26.60 23.94
C VAL A 2 -5.83 -27.09 24.04
N LYS A 3 -6.69 -26.29 24.70
CA LYS A 3 -8.17 -26.46 24.78
C LYS A 3 -8.93 -25.53 23.84
N ARG A 4 -8.48 -24.29 23.68
CA ARG A 4 -9.09 -23.26 22.84
C ARG A 4 -8.01 -22.55 22.01
N LEU A 5 -8.29 -22.29 20.74
CA LEU A 5 -7.46 -21.56 19.79
C LEU A 5 -8.26 -20.42 19.17
N LEU A 6 -7.72 -19.20 19.22
CA LEU A 6 -8.21 -18.05 18.46
C LEU A 6 -7.04 -17.53 17.63
N ALA A 7 -7.14 -17.63 16.32
CA ALA A 7 -6.06 -17.28 15.39
C ALA A 7 -6.62 -16.64 14.13
N SER A 8 -5.79 -15.88 13.40
CA SER A 8 -6.15 -15.34 12.10
C SER A 8 -5.68 -16.21 10.95
N HIS A 9 -4.50 -16.82 11.09
CA HIS A 9 -3.91 -17.66 10.07
C HIS A 9 -3.48 -19.01 10.67
N LEU A 10 -4.18 -20.08 10.28
CA LEU A 10 -3.96 -21.45 10.77
C LEU A 10 -3.05 -22.27 9.84
N GLY A 11 -2.72 -21.76 8.66
CA GLY A 11 -1.90 -22.51 7.68
C GLY A 11 -0.50 -22.90 8.17
N GLN A 12 0.04 -22.18 9.16
CA GLN A 12 1.37 -22.42 9.75
C GLN A 12 1.35 -23.32 11.01
N ILE A 13 0.19 -23.86 11.39
CA ILE A 13 0.01 -24.77 12.53
C ILE A 13 -0.71 -26.06 12.11
N PRO A 14 -0.19 -26.79 11.11
CA PRO A 14 -0.88 -27.96 10.54
C PRO A 14 -1.15 -29.08 11.56
N ASP A 15 -0.32 -29.20 12.60
CA ASP A 15 -0.46 -30.24 13.63
C ASP A 15 -1.75 -30.09 14.47
N LEU A 16 -2.36 -28.91 14.49
CA LEU A 16 -3.64 -28.68 15.16
C LEU A 16 -4.85 -28.99 14.27
N HIS A 17 -4.70 -29.07 12.95
CA HIS A 17 -5.82 -29.24 12.02
C HIS A 17 -6.61 -30.54 12.25
N PRO A 18 -5.98 -31.72 12.49
CA PRO A 18 -6.73 -32.95 12.79
C PRO A 18 -7.61 -32.82 14.04
N ARG A 19 -7.11 -32.14 15.08
CA ARG A 19 -7.82 -31.93 16.34
C ARG A 19 -8.96 -30.92 16.20
N ILE A 20 -8.78 -29.88 15.38
CA ILE A 20 -9.85 -28.93 15.03
C ILE A 20 -10.97 -29.68 14.29
N LYS A 21 -10.63 -30.49 13.28
CA LYS A 21 -11.60 -31.27 12.51
C LYS A 21 -12.36 -32.29 13.36
N ALA A 22 -11.66 -32.96 14.27
CA ALA A 22 -12.25 -33.91 15.21
C ALA A 22 -13.04 -33.23 16.35
N SER A 23 -13.12 -31.89 16.38
CA SER A 23 -13.79 -31.12 17.43
C SER A 23 -13.25 -31.42 18.84
N GLU A 24 -11.94 -31.70 18.94
CA GLU A 24 -11.25 -31.99 20.21
C GLU A 24 -10.77 -30.73 20.94
N LEU A 25 -10.85 -29.57 20.28
CA LEU A 25 -10.54 -28.27 20.84
C LEU A 25 -11.46 -27.21 20.21
N GLU A 26 -11.73 -26.16 20.97
CA GLU A 26 -12.48 -25.00 20.49
C GLU A 26 -11.58 -24.15 19.59
N ALA A 27 -12.00 -23.85 18.38
CA ALA A 27 -11.21 -23.09 17.41
C ALA A 27 -12.02 -21.97 16.73
N TYR A 28 -11.43 -20.78 16.70
CA TYR A 28 -11.91 -19.60 15.99
C TYR A 28 -10.89 -19.14 14.96
N ALA A 29 -11.38 -18.76 13.77
CA ALA A 29 -10.66 -17.98 12.78
C ALA A 29 -11.22 -16.55 12.73
N VAL A 30 -10.39 -15.56 13.03
CA VAL A 30 -10.80 -14.14 13.19
C VAL A 30 -9.86 -13.24 12.38
N PRO A 31 -10.31 -12.13 11.78
CA PRO A 31 -9.42 -11.26 11.00
C PRO A 31 -8.24 -10.76 11.84
N LEU A 32 -7.05 -10.67 11.26
CA LEU A 32 -5.81 -10.33 11.96
C LEU A 32 -5.88 -8.93 12.57
N GLY A 33 -6.39 -7.95 11.83
CA GLY A 33 -6.59 -6.60 12.36
C GLY A 33 -7.60 -6.58 13.49
N THR A 34 -8.62 -7.41 13.41
CA THR A 34 -9.60 -7.59 14.50
C THR A 34 -8.96 -8.18 15.76
N ILE A 35 -8.08 -9.18 15.64
CA ILE A 35 -7.32 -9.72 16.79
C ILE A 35 -6.50 -8.60 17.46
N ALA A 36 -5.73 -7.82 16.67
CA ALA A 36 -4.94 -6.71 17.19
C ALA A 36 -5.82 -5.68 17.93
N ARG A 37 -7.04 -5.43 17.44
CA ARG A 37 -8.00 -4.50 18.07
C ARG A 37 -8.70 -5.07 19.29
N ILE A 38 -8.90 -6.38 19.39
CA ILE A 38 -9.36 -7.04 20.62
C ILE A 38 -8.30 -6.85 21.73
N ILE A 39 -7.03 -7.10 21.41
CA ILE A 39 -5.90 -6.88 22.33
C ILE A 39 -5.84 -5.41 22.73
N ARG A 40 -5.95 -4.48 21.77
CA ARG A 40 -5.98 -3.04 22.05
C ARG A 40 -7.16 -2.62 22.91
N SER A 41 -8.34 -3.17 22.67
CA SER A 41 -9.52 -2.88 23.48
C SER A 41 -9.30 -3.30 24.93
N ARG A 42 -8.63 -4.44 25.16
CA ARG A 42 -8.23 -4.83 26.52
C ARG A 42 -7.20 -3.87 27.11
N ALA A 43 -6.17 -3.49 26.37
CA ALA A 43 -5.16 -2.52 26.81
C ALA A 43 -5.75 -1.16 27.20
N CYS A 44 -6.79 -0.69 26.48
CA CYS A 44 -7.45 0.58 26.74
C CYS A 44 -8.57 0.51 27.78
N GLY A 45 -8.97 -0.68 28.25
CA GLY A 45 -10.14 -0.86 29.13
C GLY A 45 -11.48 -0.69 28.43
N ASN A 46 -11.53 -0.85 27.10
CA ASN A 46 -12.75 -0.76 26.31
C ASN A 46 -13.61 -2.02 26.47
N PRO A 47 -14.95 -1.92 26.37
CA PRO A 47 -15.87 -3.06 26.50
C PRO A 47 -15.88 -4.01 25.29
N GLY A 48 -15.19 -3.66 24.21
CA GLY A 48 -15.15 -4.43 22.96
C GLY A 48 -14.56 -3.59 21.82
N TYR A 49 -14.32 -4.25 20.69
CA TYR A 49 -13.97 -3.58 19.44
C TYR A 49 -15.20 -3.51 18.55
N VAL A 50 -15.70 -2.30 18.29
CA VAL A 50 -16.82 -2.05 17.38
C VAL A 50 -16.28 -1.75 15.99
N THR A 51 -16.75 -2.47 14.98
CA THR A 51 -16.29 -2.30 13.60
C THR A 51 -17.27 -2.84 12.58
N SER A 52 -17.18 -2.36 11.34
CA SER A 52 -17.89 -2.94 10.22
C SER A 52 -17.14 -4.12 9.58
N ILE A 53 -15.88 -4.36 9.98
CA ILE A 53 -15.02 -5.42 9.44
C ILE A 53 -15.57 -6.79 9.85
N GLY A 54 -15.84 -7.62 8.83
CA GLY A 54 -16.39 -8.96 9.01
C GLY A 54 -17.89 -9.08 8.75
N LEU A 55 -18.62 -7.97 8.61
CA LEU A 55 -20.02 -8.01 8.21
C LEU A 55 -20.16 -8.69 6.84
N GLY A 56 -21.13 -9.59 6.72
CA GLY A 56 -21.41 -10.32 5.48
C GLY A 56 -20.39 -11.41 5.13
N THR A 57 -19.46 -11.74 6.04
CA THR A 57 -18.50 -12.84 5.86
C THR A 57 -18.75 -13.92 6.91
N PHE A 58 -18.00 -15.01 6.89
CA PHE A 58 -18.16 -16.11 7.84
C PHE A 58 -17.96 -15.71 9.30
N VAL A 59 -17.24 -14.61 9.57
CA VAL A 59 -17.04 -14.11 10.94
C VAL A 59 -18.23 -13.32 11.48
N ASP A 60 -19.19 -12.96 10.62
CA ASP A 60 -20.50 -12.45 11.04
C ASP A 60 -21.21 -13.54 11.87
N PRO A 61 -21.75 -13.22 13.06
CA PRO A 61 -22.40 -14.20 13.93
C PRO A 61 -23.70 -14.76 13.34
N ARG A 62 -24.26 -14.13 12.30
CA ARG A 62 -25.39 -14.69 11.52
C ARG A 62 -24.95 -15.87 10.63
N ASN A 63 -23.65 -16.00 10.38
CA ASN A 63 -23.02 -17.12 9.69
C ASN A 63 -22.39 -18.09 10.70
N THR A 64 -21.06 -18.25 10.71
CA THR A 64 -20.38 -19.13 11.67
C THR A 64 -19.84 -18.37 12.88
N GLY A 65 -19.81 -17.04 12.87
CA GLY A 65 -19.19 -16.24 13.94
C GLY A 65 -17.69 -16.52 14.09
N GLY A 66 -17.03 -16.98 13.02
CA GLY A 66 -15.62 -17.36 13.02
C GLY A 66 -15.34 -18.75 13.61
N LYS A 67 -16.36 -19.51 14.01
CA LYS A 67 -16.23 -20.83 14.62
C LYS A 67 -15.84 -21.86 13.56
N LEU A 68 -14.83 -22.69 13.84
CA LEU A 68 -14.29 -23.67 12.87
C LEU A 68 -14.85 -25.09 13.00
N ASN A 69 -15.53 -25.40 14.11
CA ASN A 69 -16.06 -26.73 14.40
C ASN A 69 -17.25 -26.67 15.37
N SER A 70 -17.85 -27.83 15.67
CA SER A 70 -19.03 -27.93 16.54
C SER A 70 -18.72 -27.87 18.04
N ALA A 71 -17.47 -28.08 18.46
CA ALA A 71 -17.06 -27.89 19.86
C ALA A 71 -17.00 -26.41 20.23
N THR A 72 -16.70 -25.54 19.26
CA THR A 72 -16.72 -24.09 19.44
C THR A 72 -18.17 -23.58 19.48
N THR A 73 -18.64 -23.17 20.66
CA THR A 73 -20.05 -22.77 20.86
C THR A 73 -20.23 -21.32 21.27
N GLU A 74 -19.29 -20.76 22.04
CA GLU A 74 -19.37 -19.39 22.55
C GLU A 74 -19.27 -18.35 21.43
N ASP A 75 -20.14 -17.33 21.45
CA ASP A 75 -20.08 -16.21 20.53
C ASP A 75 -19.05 -15.18 21.00
N ILE A 76 -18.05 -14.90 20.17
CA ILE A 76 -17.00 -13.89 20.42
C ILE A 76 -17.30 -12.53 19.77
N CYS A 77 -18.31 -12.49 18.90
CA CYS A 77 -18.80 -11.30 18.22
C CYS A 77 -20.33 -11.25 18.27
N GLU A 78 -20.89 -10.05 18.22
CA GLU A 78 -22.34 -9.81 18.15
C GLU A 78 -22.63 -8.65 17.20
N VAL A 79 -23.80 -8.67 16.55
CA VAL A 79 -24.28 -7.53 15.78
C VAL A 79 -24.86 -6.50 16.74
N ILE A 80 -24.42 -5.25 16.61
CA ILE A 80 -24.98 -4.10 17.31
C ILE A 80 -25.44 -3.06 16.30
N ASN A 81 -26.38 -2.21 16.71
CA ASN A 81 -26.82 -1.06 15.93
C ASN A 81 -26.35 0.21 16.61
N LEU A 82 -25.71 1.10 15.84
CA LEU A 82 -25.32 2.44 16.25
C LEU A 82 -25.72 3.40 15.14
N ASP A 83 -26.48 4.44 15.46
CA ASP A 83 -26.93 5.46 14.50
C ASP A 83 -27.55 4.86 13.23
N ASP A 84 -28.45 3.88 13.41
CA ASP A 84 -29.14 3.14 12.34
C ASP A 84 -28.22 2.36 11.38
N GLN A 85 -26.98 2.09 11.79
CA GLN A 85 -26.03 1.26 11.06
C GLN A 85 -25.63 0.03 11.88
N GLU A 86 -25.55 -1.12 11.19
CA GLU A 86 -25.05 -2.35 11.77
C GLU A 86 -23.52 -2.32 11.90
N PHE A 87 -23.05 -2.78 13.05
CA PHE A 87 -21.63 -3.05 13.33
C PHE A 87 -21.50 -4.42 14.02
N LEU A 88 -20.29 -4.98 13.97
CA LEU A 88 -19.89 -6.09 14.82
C LEU A 88 -19.18 -5.53 16.05
N ARG A 89 -19.57 -6.00 17.23
CA ARG A 89 -18.79 -5.83 18.46
C ARG A 89 -18.07 -7.13 18.79
N TYR A 90 -16.75 -7.14 18.66
CA TYR A 90 -15.90 -8.23 19.13
C TYR A 90 -15.61 -8.04 20.63
N LYS A 91 -15.83 -9.11 21.41
CA LYS A 91 -15.67 -9.10 22.87
C LYS A 91 -14.18 -9.05 23.26
N THR A 92 -13.88 -8.36 24.36
CA THR A 92 -12.52 -8.38 24.94
C THR A 92 -12.28 -9.67 25.70
N MET A 93 -11.00 -9.99 25.93
CA MET A 93 -10.55 -11.14 26.70
C MET A 93 -9.40 -10.74 27.63
N ASN A 94 -9.24 -11.49 28.72
CA ASN A 94 -8.10 -11.34 29.63
C ASN A 94 -6.93 -12.20 29.15
N PHE A 95 -5.71 -11.73 29.44
CA PHE A 95 -4.48 -12.43 29.12
C PHE A 95 -3.67 -12.68 30.41
N ASP A 96 -3.58 -13.95 30.82
CA ASP A 96 -2.85 -14.33 32.05
C ASP A 96 -1.32 -14.33 31.83
N ALA A 97 -0.89 -14.59 30.60
CA ALA A 97 0.52 -14.58 30.22
C ALA A 97 0.70 -14.14 28.77
N CYS A 98 1.84 -13.52 28.49
CA CYS A 98 2.22 -13.09 27.16
C CYS A 98 3.71 -13.37 26.91
N ILE A 99 4.01 -13.92 25.73
CA ILE A 99 5.37 -14.19 25.28
C ILE A 99 5.66 -13.25 24.11
N ILE A 100 6.70 -12.44 24.25
CA ILE A 100 7.16 -11.50 23.22
C ILE A 100 8.63 -11.74 22.89
N ARG A 101 9.06 -11.19 21.75
CA ARG A 101 10.45 -11.24 21.28
C ARG A 101 10.98 -9.81 21.07
N ALA A 102 12.26 -9.63 21.35
CA ALA A 102 13.01 -8.41 21.02
C ALA A 102 14.47 -8.73 20.70
N SER A 103 15.19 -7.79 20.10
CA SER A 103 16.60 -7.97 19.75
C SER A 103 17.48 -7.87 20.99
N VAL A 104 17.24 -6.85 21.83
CA VAL A 104 18.01 -6.60 23.06
C VAL A 104 17.07 -6.29 24.19
N GLY A 105 17.35 -6.86 25.36
CA GLY A 105 16.77 -6.44 26.63
C GLY A 105 17.86 -5.90 27.55
N ASP A 106 17.60 -4.82 28.30
CA ASP A 106 18.49 -4.46 29.41
C ASP A 106 18.12 -5.19 30.71
N THR A 107 18.97 -5.09 31.72
CA THR A 107 18.75 -5.75 33.01
C THR A 107 17.54 -5.24 33.80
N GLU A 108 16.92 -4.12 33.40
CA GLU A 108 15.66 -3.62 33.97
C GLU A 108 14.44 -4.08 33.16
N GLY A 109 14.62 -4.59 31.94
CA GLY A 109 13.56 -5.09 31.07
C GLY A 109 13.17 -4.16 29.93
N ASN A 110 13.91 -3.08 29.65
CA ASN A 110 13.66 -2.27 28.45
C ASN A 110 14.07 -3.03 27.20
N LEU A 111 13.23 -3.02 26.16
CA LEU A 111 13.43 -3.81 24.94
C LEU A 111 13.58 -2.93 23.69
N THR A 112 14.54 -3.28 22.82
CA THR A 112 14.74 -2.71 21.47
C THR A 112 14.59 -3.79 20.40
N LEU A 113 14.16 -3.40 19.19
CA LEU A 113 13.85 -4.30 18.07
C LEU A 113 14.68 -3.97 16.82
N GLU A 114 15.92 -3.53 17.00
CA GLU A 114 16.75 -3.06 15.89
C GLU A 114 17.03 -4.15 14.83
N ASN A 115 17.15 -5.41 15.27
CA ASN A 115 17.45 -6.55 14.42
C ASN A 115 16.19 -7.35 14.04
N GLU A 116 14.99 -6.93 14.43
CA GLU A 116 13.78 -7.66 14.03
C GLU A 116 13.34 -7.23 12.63
N SER A 117 12.88 -8.18 11.81
CA SER A 117 12.35 -7.88 10.47
C SER A 117 11.01 -7.13 10.52
N LEU A 118 10.29 -7.27 11.65
CA LEU A 118 8.96 -6.72 11.90
C LEU A 118 8.85 -6.28 13.35
N TYR A 119 8.08 -5.22 13.60
CA TYR A 119 7.77 -4.83 14.97
C TYR A 119 6.65 -5.67 15.57
N SER A 120 5.67 -6.11 14.77
CA SER A 120 4.43 -6.71 15.29
C SER A 120 3.78 -5.80 16.34
N ASP A 121 3.43 -6.31 17.53
CA ASP A 121 2.69 -5.57 18.56
C ASP A 121 3.18 -5.83 20.02
N PRO A 122 4.49 -5.98 20.32
CA PRO A 122 4.94 -6.41 21.65
C PRO A 122 4.57 -5.42 22.76
N LEU A 123 4.61 -4.10 22.49
CA LEU A 123 4.16 -3.08 23.43
C LEU A 123 2.68 -3.21 23.75
N LEU A 124 1.85 -3.41 22.72
CA LEU A 124 0.41 -3.54 22.85
C LEU A 124 0.04 -4.82 23.61
N MET A 125 0.67 -5.94 23.26
CA MET A 125 0.47 -7.23 23.91
C MET A 125 0.89 -7.18 25.39
N ALA A 126 2.05 -6.60 25.70
CA ALA A 126 2.49 -6.41 27.07
C ALA A 126 1.50 -5.53 27.86
N THR A 127 1.06 -4.41 27.29
CA THR A 127 0.09 -3.51 27.93
C THR A 127 -1.24 -4.22 28.21
N ALA A 128 -1.79 -4.96 27.24
CA ALA A 128 -3.04 -5.71 27.41
C ALA A 128 -2.93 -6.80 28.50
N THR A 129 -1.77 -7.43 28.60
CA THR A 129 -1.48 -8.45 29.60
C THR A 129 -1.37 -7.85 30.99
N ARG A 130 -0.65 -6.73 31.15
CA ARG A 130 -0.58 -5.99 32.41
C ARG A 130 -1.94 -5.45 32.84
N ALA A 131 -2.75 -4.94 31.90
CA ALA A 131 -4.13 -4.55 32.16
C ALA A 131 -5.02 -5.71 32.61
N SER A 132 -4.63 -6.96 32.30
CA SER A 132 -5.29 -8.18 32.75
C SER A 132 -4.73 -8.73 34.07
N GLY A 133 -3.70 -8.11 34.64
CA GLY A 133 -2.98 -8.63 35.81
C GLY A 133 -2.07 -9.83 35.51
N GLY A 134 -1.81 -10.10 34.23
CA GLY A 134 -0.97 -11.21 33.78
C GLY A 134 0.54 -10.88 33.75
N ILE A 135 1.31 -11.89 33.36
CA ILE A 135 2.78 -11.82 33.29
C ILE A 135 3.30 -11.69 31.85
N VAL A 136 4.38 -10.93 31.67
CA VAL A 136 5.04 -10.71 30.36
C VAL A 136 6.45 -11.27 30.38
N ILE A 137 6.72 -12.21 29.47
CA ILE A 137 8.02 -12.85 29.31
C ILE A 137 8.58 -12.46 27.94
N ALA A 138 9.76 -11.85 27.94
CA ALA A 138 10.45 -11.39 26.74
C ALA A 138 11.66 -12.28 26.43
N GLN A 139 11.67 -12.90 25.26
CA GLN A 139 12.86 -13.55 24.72
C GLN A 139 13.74 -12.53 23.98
N VAL A 140 15.05 -12.52 24.24
CA VAL A 140 16.00 -11.58 23.62
C VAL A 140 17.26 -12.27 23.10
N ASP A 141 17.86 -11.74 22.03
CA ASP A 141 19.12 -12.30 21.50
C ASP A 141 20.31 -12.01 22.41
N ARG A 142 20.31 -10.84 23.08
CA ARG A 142 21.39 -10.41 23.99
C ARG A 142 20.88 -9.51 25.11
N LEU A 143 21.66 -9.46 26.20
CA LEU A 143 21.44 -8.53 27.30
C LEU A 143 22.34 -7.30 27.18
N ALA A 144 21.79 -6.15 27.57
CA ALA A 144 22.50 -4.91 27.76
C ALA A 144 22.49 -4.48 29.25
N LYS A 145 23.38 -3.55 29.60
CA LYS A 145 23.37 -2.96 30.94
C LYS A 145 22.19 -1.99 31.07
N ALA A 146 21.55 -1.95 32.24
CA ALA A 146 20.54 -0.92 32.56
C ALA A 146 20.99 0.49 32.12
N GLY A 147 20.13 1.19 31.38
CA GLY A 147 20.37 2.57 30.93
C GLY A 147 21.37 2.71 29.78
N SER A 148 21.89 1.62 29.21
CA SER A 148 22.76 1.69 28.02
C SER A 148 21.98 1.72 26.70
N LEU A 149 20.69 1.37 26.72
CA LEU A 149 19.84 1.45 25.54
C LEU A 149 19.45 2.91 25.28
N ARG A 150 19.50 3.33 24.02
CA ARG A 150 19.05 4.68 23.64
C ARG A 150 17.54 4.76 23.86
N ALA A 151 17.09 5.71 24.67
CA ALA A 151 15.67 5.84 25.02
C ALA A 151 14.74 5.97 23.80
N ALA A 152 15.22 6.58 22.72
CA ALA A 152 14.46 6.72 21.46
C ALA A 152 14.24 5.39 20.71
N ASP A 153 15.03 4.35 21.01
CA ASP A 153 14.92 3.02 20.39
C ASP A 153 14.11 2.04 21.23
N VAL A 154 13.85 2.35 22.51
CA VAL A 154 13.09 1.48 23.41
C VAL A 154 11.64 1.41 22.93
N ARG A 155 11.20 0.20 22.57
CA ARG A 155 9.83 -0.07 22.10
C ARG A 155 8.93 -0.65 23.18
N VAL A 156 9.50 -1.42 24.11
CA VAL A 156 8.77 -1.92 25.29
C VAL A 156 9.50 -1.45 26.55
N PRO A 157 8.87 -0.58 27.35
CA PRO A 157 9.44 -0.12 28.61
C PRO A 157 9.50 -1.23 29.68
N ALA A 158 10.55 -1.19 30.49
CA ALA A 158 10.81 -2.09 31.62
C ALA A 158 9.59 -2.40 32.52
N PRO A 159 8.76 -1.44 32.95
CA PRO A 159 7.63 -1.72 33.85
C PRO A 159 6.57 -2.70 33.30
N LEU A 160 6.60 -2.99 32.00
CA LEU A 160 5.68 -3.92 31.35
C LEU A 160 6.22 -5.35 31.26
N VAL A 161 7.48 -5.59 31.63
CA VAL A 161 8.18 -6.88 31.44
C VAL A 161 8.47 -7.50 32.81
N ASP A 162 8.02 -8.75 33.03
CA ASP A 162 8.25 -9.47 34.28
C ASP A 162 9.49 -10.37 34.22
N ALA A 163 9.85 -10.87 33.02
CA ALA A 163 11.04 -11.70 32.84
C ALA A 163 11.68 -11.47 31.47
N VAL A 164 13.02 -11.42 31.45
CA VAL A 164 13.83 -11.43 30.23
C VAL A 164 14.59 -12.75 30.14
N VAL A 165 14.45 -13.45 29.01
CA VAL A 165 15.09 -14.74 28.75
C VAL A 165 16.02 -14.58 27.55
N VAL A 166 17.32 -14.78 27.76
CA VAL A 166 18.29 -14.74 26.68
C VAL A 166 18.23 -16.05 25.90
N VAL A 167 18.20 -15.96 24.58
CA VAL A 167 18.31 -17.13 23.69
C VAL A 167 19.63 -17.86 23.98
N SER A 168 19.54 -19.13 24.39
CA SER A 168 20.71 -19.95 24.71
C SER A 168 21.40 -20.50 23.46
N GLU A 169 20.62 -20.93 22.47
CA GLU A 169 21.11 -21.58 21.26
C GLU A 169 21.06 -20.64 20.05
N PRO A 170 22.17 -20.39 19.33
CA PRO A 170 22.22 -19.48 18.19
C PRO A 170 21.20 -19.76 17.07
N GLU A 171 20.84 -21.02 16.85
CA GLU A 171 19.85 -21.45 15.85
C GLU A 171 18.42 -21.00 16.18
N HIS A 172 18.14 -20.65 17.44
CA HIS A 172 16.86 -20.08 17.86
C HIS A 172 16.82 -18.55 17.72
N ARG A 173 17.90 -17.92 17.25
CA ARG A 173 17.90 -16.50 16.86
C ARG A 173 17.25 -16.38 15.49
N SER A 174 16.08 -15.76 15.47
CA SER A 174 15.29 -15.56 14.25
C SER A 174 14.76 -14.14 14.21
N MET A 175 15.00 -13.40 13.14
CA MET A 175 14.39 -12.08 12.91
C MET A 175 12.92 -12.14 12.47
N GLY A 176 12.42 -13.33 12.14
CA GLY A 176 11.06 -13.57 11.62
C GLY A 176 10.57 -14.98 11.93
N LEU A 177 9.62 -15.50 11.14
CA LEU A 177 9.01 -16.81 11.41
C LEU A 177 9.99 -17.98 11.12
N TYR A 178 10.91 -17.82 10.15
CA TYR A 178 11.82 -18.88 9.72
C TYR A 178 13.20 -18.38 9.23
N THR A 179 13.63 -17.20 9.67
CA THR A 179 14.98 -16.70 9.31
C THR A 179 16.04 -17.49 10.06
N ASN A 180 17.02 -18.03 9.34
CA ASN A 180 18.17 -18.71 9.93
C ASN A 180 19.24 -17.68 10.32
N GLY A 181 19.08 -17.06 11.49
CA GLY A 181 20.00 -16.04 11.99
C GLY A 181 19.69 -14.64 11.46
N TYR A 182 20.74 -13.81 11.41
CA TYR A 182 20.64 -12.39 11.10
C TYR A 182 20.81 -12.12 9.60
N ASP A 183 19.82 -11.48 8.99
CA ASP A 183 19.87 -10.93 7.64
C ASP A 183 19.75 -9.39 7.70
N PRO A 184 20.85 -8.63 7.49
CA PRO A 184 20.84 -7.19 7.59
C PRO A 184 19.95 -6.49 6.55
N SER A 185 19.56 -7.18 5.47
CA SER A 185 18.67 -6.60 4.46
C SER A 185 17.21 -6.54 4.92
N LEU A 186 16.83 -7.38 5.89
CA LEU A 186 15.48 -7.42 6.48
C LEU A 186 15.32 -6.49 7.68
N SER A 187 16.42 -6.17 8.39
CA SER A 187 16.43 -5.14 9.44
C SER A 187 16.55 -3.73 8.85
N GLY A 188 16.98 -3.61 7.59
CA GLY A 188 17.23 -2.33 6.92
C GLY A 188 18.62 -1.76 7.20
N ASP A 189 19.55 -2.58 7.72
CA ASP A 189 20.95 -2.19 7.90
C ASP A 189 21.71 -2.07 6.58
N VAL A 190 21.29 -2.84 5.56
CA VAL A 190 21.87 -2.78 4.21
C VAL A 190 20.79 -2.71 3.15
N LEU A 191 21.11 -2.06 2.03
CA LEU A 191 20.27 -2.05 0.84
C LEU A 191 20.68 -3.19 -0.09
N MET A 192 19.70 -4.00 -0.49
CA MET A 192 19.83 -5.01 -1.53
C MET A 192 19.78 -4.36 -2.93
N PRO A 193 20.68 -4.71 -3.87
CA PRO A 193 20.61 -4.24 -5.25
C PRO A 193 19.46 -4.95 -6.00
N LEU A 194 18.32 -4.26 -6.13
CA LEU A 194 17.12 -4.82 -6.78
C LEU A 194 17.23 -4.89 -8.31
N ASP A 195 18.14 -4.12 -8.89
CA ASP A 195 18.46 -4.10 -10.32
C ASP A 195 19.25 -5.33 -10.79
N GLU A 196 19.90 -6.03 -9.85
CA GLU A 196 20.64 -7.28 -10.13
C GLU A 196 19.76 -8.53 -10.01
N MET A 197 18.46 -8.39 -9.70
CA MET A 197 17.56 -9.52 -9.56
C MET A 197 17.31 -10.21 -10.92
N PRO A 198 17.45 -11.55 -11.01
CA PRO A 198 17.19 -12.26 -12.24
C PRO A 198 15.70 -12.18 -12.60
N PRO A 199 15.37 -12.03 -13.90
CA PRO A 199 13.98 -12.03 -14.33
C PRO A 199 13.34 -13.39 -14.05
N LEU A 200 12.06 -13.36 -13.69
CA LEU A 200 11.27 -14.57 -13.48
C LEU A 200 11.12 -15.34 -14.79
N SER A 201 11.15 -16.67 -14.73
CA SER A 201 10.79 -17.49 -15.89
C SER A 201 9.29 -17.34 -16.21
N MET A 202 8.95 -17.45 -17.50
CA MET A 202 7.56 -17.46 -17.91
C MET A 202 6.80 -18.62 -17.26
N SER A 203 5.66 -18.31 -16.65
CA SER A 203 4.79 -19.23 -15.92
C SER A 203 3.39 -18.62 -15.78
N GLU A 204 2.41 -19.42 -15.36
CA GLU A 204 1.04 -18.96 -15.07
C GLU A 204 1.04 -17.81 -14.04
N LYS A 205 1.96 -17.86 -13.06
CA LYS A 205 2.11 -16.80 -12.06
C LYS A 205 2.73 -15.54 -12.64
N LYS A 206 3.73 -15.65 -13.51
CA LYS A 206 4.31 -14.49 -14.21
C LYS A 206 3.28 -13.82 -15.13
N ILE A 207 2.49 -14.60 -15.86
CA ILE A 207 1.40 -14.10 -16.72
C ILE A 207 0.39 -13.30 -15.89
N MET A 208 -0.11 -13.87 -14.79
CA MET A 208 -1.00 -13.16 -13.87
C MET A 208 -0.35 -11.91 -13.27
N GLY A 209 0.90 -12.03 -12.81
CA GLY A 209 1.68 -10.93 -12.23
C GLY A 209 1.84 -9.76 -13.21
N ARG A 210 2.11 -10.05 -14.48
CA ARG A 210 2.20 -9.06 -15.57
C ARG A 210 0.87 -8.37 -15.83
N ARG A 211 -0.22 -9.12 -15.97
CA ARG A 211 -1.54 -8.51 -16.17
C ARG A 211 -1.93 -7.64 -14.97
N ALA A 212 -1.70 -8.12 -13.76
CA ALA A 212 -1.99 -7.37 -12.54
C ALA A 212 -1.08 -6.15 -12.35
N ALA A 213 0.19 -6.20 -12.78
CA ALA A 213 1.09 -5.04 -12.75
C ALA A 213 0.57 -3.86 -13.59
N MET A 214 -0.21 -4.12 -14.65
CA MET A 214 -0.88 -3.08 -15.44
C MET A 214 -2.00 -2.36 -14.65
N GLU A 215 -2.43 -2.89 -13.51
CA GLU A 215 -3.42 -2.23 -12.63
C GLU A 215 -2.76 -1.38 -11.53
N LEU A 216 -1.43 -1.37 -11.45
CA LEU A 216 -0.68 -0.51 -10.53
C LEU A 216 -0.74 0.95 -10.97
N GLY A 217 -0.73 1.86 -10.00
CA GLY A 217 -0.53 3.28 -10.20
C GLY A 217 0.42 3.86 -9.16
N ASN A 218 0.72 5.16 -9.28
CA ASN A 218 1.56 5.87 -8.33
C ASN A 218 0.78 6.18 -7.04
N HIS A 219 0.60 5.15 -6.22
CA HIS A 219 -0.25 5.18 -5.05
C HIS A 219 0.18 4.11 -4.04
N VAL A 220 -0.52 4.02 -2.91
CA VAL A 220 -0.22 3.01 -1.88
C VAL A 220 -1.00 1.74 -2.17
N CYS A 221 -0.32 0.60 -2.20
CA CYS A 221 -0.99 -0.69 -2.37
C CYS A 221 -0.50 -1.76 -1.41
N ASN A 222 -1.34 -2.78 -1.21
CA ASN A 222 -0.99 -4.00 -0.48
C ASN A 222 -0.88 -5.16 -1.47
N LEU A 223 0.15 -6.01 -1.30
CA LEU A 223 0.32 -7.26 -2.03
C LEU A 223 0.26 -8.43 -1.06
N GLY A 224 -0.69 -9.33 -1.27
CA GLY A 224 -0.83 -10.55 -0.47
C GLY A 224 0.15 -11.67 -0.86
N ILE A 225 0.11 -12.76 -0.09
CA ILE A 225 0.91 -13.97 -0.34
C ILE A 225 0.54 -14.65 -1.66
N GLY A 226 1.54 -15.23 -2.31
CA GLY A 226 1.36 -16.17 -3.41
C GLY A 226 1.36 -15.49 -4.78
N ALA A 227 0.26 -15.58 -5.53
CA ALA A 227 0.18 -14.95 -6.86
C ALA A 227 0.46 -13.43 -6.85
N PRO A 228 0.01 -12.64 -5.85
CA PRO A 228 0.30 -11.21 -5.81
C PRO A 228 1.78 -10.85 -5.62
N GLU A 229 2.61 -11.75 -5.09
CA GLU A 229 4.08 -11.53 -4.98
C GLU A 229 4.72 -11.32 -6.37
N PHE A 230 4.14 -11.93 -7.41
CA PHE A 230 4.62 -11.80 -8.78
C PHE A 230 4.35 -10.40 -9.35
N VAL A 231 3.41 -9.64 -8.77
CA VAL A 231 3.11 -8.26 -9.19
C VAL A 231 4.32 -7.35 -8.93
N ALA A 232 4.92 -7.44 -7.74
CA ALA A 232 6.10 -6.63 -7.41
C ALA A 232 7.30 -6.97 -8.30
N ASN A 233 7.54 -8.26 -8.55
CA ASN A 233 8.62 -8.70 -9.44
C ASN A 233 8.39 -8.23 -10.88
N CYS A 234 7.17 -8.33 -11.40
CA CYS A 234 6.84 -7.84 -12.73
C CYS A 234 6.92 -6.30 -12.81
N ALA A 235 6.55 -5.59 -11.74
CA ALA A 235 6.70 -4.14 -11.64
C ALA A 235 8.17 -3.72 -11.63
N GLN A 236 9.05 -4.50 -10.96
CA GLN A 236 10.50 -4.30 -10.97
C GLN A 236 11.08 -4.55 -12.36
N GLU A 237 10.76 -5.70 -12.98
CA GLU A 237 11.17 -6.02 -14.36
C GLU A 237 10.71 -4.95 -15.37
N ALA A 238 9.55 -4.34 -15.14
CA ALA A 238 8.98 -3.31 -15.99
C ALA A 238 9.40 -1.87 -15.61
N GLY A 239 10.26 -1.70 -14.60
CA GLY A 239 10.83 -0.41 -14.21
C GLY A 239 9.84 0.56 -13.57
N ILE A 240 8.77 0.06 -12.93
CA ILE A 240 7.73 0.89 -12.31
C ILE A 240 7.62 0.73 -10.78
N LEU A 241 8.37 -0.20 -10.18
CA LEU A 241 8.26 -0.50 -8.74
C LEU A 241 8.58 0.71 -7.84
N ASP A 242 9.60 1.50 -8.19
CA ASP A 242 10.00 2.70 -7.42
C ASP A 242 8.93 3.80 -7.36
N HIS A 243 7.90 3.69 -8.20
CA HIS A 243 6.76 4.61 -8.23
C HIS A 243 5.55 4.10 -7.46
N VAL A 244 5.62 2.90 -6.87
CA VAL A 244 4.53 2.33 -6.09
C VAL A 244 4.95 2.20 -4.64
N THR A 245 4.12 2.67 -3.71
CA THR A 245 4.35 2.42 -2.29
C THR A 245 3.72 1.09 -1.91
N LEU A 246 4.52 0.04 -1.91
CA LEU A 246 4.09 -1.28 -1.43
C LEU A 246 3.96 -1.28 0.10
N THR A 247 2.97 -2.00 0.61
CA THR A 247 2.79 -2.20 2.04
C THR A 247 2.50 -3.66 2.37
N THR A 248 2.92 -4.10 3.55
CA THR A 248 2.50 -5.39 4.12
C THR A 248 1.63 -5.14 5.34
N GLU A 249 0.71 -6.04 5.64
CA GLU A 249 -0.14 -5.96 6.84
C GLU A 249 0.66 -6.05 8.14
N ALA A 250 1.89 -6.55 8.07
CA ALA A 250 2.81 -6.66 9.20
C ALA A 250 3.47 -5.32 9.58
N GLY A 251 3.20 -4.24 8.84
CA GLY A 251 3.60 -2.88 9.18
C GLY A 251 4.78 -2.31 8.38
N LEU A 252 5.02 -2.82 7.16
CA LEU A 252 6.09 -2.31 6.30
C LEU A 252 5.55 -1.37 5.22
N PHE A 253 6.34 -0.35 4.87
CA PHE A 253 6.12 0.56 3.75
C PHE A 253 7.36 0.59 2.84
N GLY A 254 7.14 0.51 1.54
CA GLY A 254 8.17 0.45 0.51
C GLY A 254 8.97 -0.85 0.53
N GLY A 255 9.95 -0.93 -0.37
CA GLY A 255 10.78 -2.11 -0.52
C GLY A 255 10.12 -3.26 -1.28
N LEU A 256 10.84 -4.37 -1.40
CA LEU A 256 10.38 -5.59 -2.06
C LEU A 256 10.02 -6.63 -0.99
N GLY A 257 8.75 -7.04 -0.95
CA GLY A 257 8.28 -8.06 -0.01
C GLY A 257 9.02 -9.39 -0.17
N SER A 258 9.34 -10.02 0.96
CA SER A 258 9.93 -11.35 0.99
C SER A 258 8.84 -12.41 0.76
N SER A 259 9.21 -13.54 0.13
CA SER A 259 8.29 -14.62 -0.22
C SER A 259 8.36 -15.81 0.75
N GLY A 260 7.39 -16.71 0.63
CA GLY A 260 7.40 -18.00 1.32
C GLY A 260 7.36 -17.84 2.85
N LEU A 261 8.33 -18.43 3.53
CA LEU A 261 8.37 -18.48 5.00
C LEU A 261 8.80 -17.17 5.67
N ASN A 262 9.39 -16.25 4.91
CA ASN A 262 9.69 -14.89 5.36
C ASN A 262 8.57 -13.91 4.97
N PHE A 263 7.40 -14.41 4.56
CA PHE A 263 6.29 -13.54 4.23
C PHE A 263 5.94 -12.59 5.38
N GLY A 264 5.61 -11.36 5.02
CA GLY A 264 5.36 -10.27 5.94
C GLY A 264 6.56 -9.31 6.05
N SER A 265 7.79 -9.82 5.91
CA SER A 265 9.01 -8.99 5.84
C SER A 265 9.23 -8.40 4.44
N ALA A 266 10.18 -7.47 4.34
CA ALA A 266 10.59 -6.90 3.06
C ALA A 266 12.08 -6.54 3.09
N HIS A 267 12.70 -6.58 1.92
CA HIS A 267 14.01 -5.99 1.68
C HIS A 267 13.84 -4.51 1.33
N ASN A 268 14.77 -3.67 1.78
CA ASN A 268 14.77 -2.22 1.55
C ASN A 268 13.47 -1.49 1.99
N PRO A 269 12.86 -1.82 3.16
CA PRO A 269 11.68 -1.09 3.60
C PRO A 269 12.05 0.37 3.89
N GLN A 270 11.18 1.30 3.49
CA GLN A 270 11.35 2.74 3.73
C GLN A 270 10.86 3.14 5.11
N ALA A 271 9.86 2.44 5.65
CA ALA A 271 9.37 2.64 7.01
C ALA A 271 8.80 1.35 7.59
N ARG A 272 8.80 1.28 8.93
CA ARG A 272 8.26 0.18 9.73
C ARG A 272 7.41 0.74 10.86
N ILE A 273 6.20 0.22 11.02
CA ILE A 273 5.28 0.55 12.10
C ILE A 273 4.73 -0.73 12.75
N GLU A 274 4.05 -0.59 13.88
CA GLU A 274 3.37 -1.70 14.54
C GLU A 274 2.24 -2.28 13.68
N LEU A 275 2.00 -3.58 13.83
CA LEU A 275 0.95 -4.29 13.08
C LEU A 275 -0.44 -3.71 13.38
N SER A 276 -0.75 -3.43 14.65
CA SER A 276 -1.98 -2.73 15.01
C SER A 276 -2.06 -1.35 14.33
N GLN A 277 -0.93 -0.62 14.34
CA GLN A 277 -0.63 0.59 13.56
C GLN A 277 -1.14 0.50 12.10
N GLN A 278 -0.71 -0.56 11.45
CA GLN A 278 -0.99 -0.83 10.06
C GLN A 278 -2.47 -1.10 9.79
N PHE A 279 -3.15 -1.82 10.67
CA PHE A 279 -4.59 -2.04 10.53
C PHE A 279 -5.42 -0.79 10.85
N ASP A 280 -4.94 0.14 11.69
CA ASP A 280 -5.52 1.49 11.80
C ASP A 280 -5.49 2.19 10.42
N TYR A 281 -4.33 2.14 9.76
CA TYR A 281 -4.14 2.73 8.43
C TYR A 281 -5.00 2.06 7.35
N TYR A 282 -5.05 0.73 7.30
CA TYR A 282 -5.89 -0.01 6.34
C TYR A 282 -7.38 0.26 6.57
N ASN A 283 -7.86 0.17 7.81
CA ASN A 283 -9.28 0.38 8.13
C ASN A 283 -9.72 1.85 7.95
N ALA A 284 -8.77 2.79 7.93
CA ALA A 284 -9.02 4.18 7.54
C ALA A 284 -9.23 4.36 6.02
N ARG A 285 -9.26 3.26 5.24
CA ARG A 285 -9.41 3.23 3.78
C ARG A 285 -8.28 3.96 3.05
N ALA A 286 -7.08 3.90 3.62
CA ALA A 286 -5.91 4.59 3.09
C ALA A 286 -5.17 3.80 1.99
N LEU A 287 -5.54 2.53 1.76
CA LEU A 287 -5.07 1.76 0.60
C LEU A 287 -5.84 2.16 -0.66
N ASP A 288 -5.11 2.53 -1.70
CA ASP A 288 -5.70 2.81 -3.01
C ASP A 288 -6.06 1.52 -3.74
N SER A 289 -5.19 0.51 -3.66
CA SER A 289 -5.47 -0.83 -4.18
C SER A 289 -4.86 -1.98 -3.37
N ALA A 290 -5.43 -3.17 -3.52
CA ALA A 290 -4.93 -4.39 -2.93
C ALA A 290 -4.95 -5.53 -3.96
N PHE A 291 -3.90 -6.34 -3.97
CA PHE A 291 -3.75 -7.50 -4.84
C PHE A 291 -3.69 -8.74 -3.97
N LEU A 292 -4.67 -9.62 -4.09
CA LEU A 292 -4.86 -10.72 -3.14
C LEU A 292 -5.13 -12.03 -3.86
N GLY A 293 -4.63 -13.13 -3.31
CA GLY A 293 -4.94 -14.47 -3.83
C GLY A 293 -6.42 -14.83 -3.65
N ALA A 294 -6.99 -15.59 -4.58
CA ALA A 294 -8.32 -16.17 -4.45
C ALA A 294 -8.30 -17.70 -4.49
N ALA A 295 -9.08 -18.35 -3.62
CA ALA A 295 -9.12 -19.81 -3.57
C ALA A 295 -10.31 -20.39 -4.33
N GLU A 296 -11.51 -19.92 -4.03
CA GLU A 296 -12.77 -20.26 -4.69
C GLU A 296 -13.55 -18.96 -4.93
N ILE A 297 -14.21 -18.82 -6.07
CA ILE A 297 -14.98 -17.63 -6.46
C ILE A 297 -16.35 -18.06 -6.97
N ASP A 298 -17.42 -17.49 -6.43
CA ASP A 298 -18.76 -17.67 -7.00
C ASP A 298 -19.00 -16.61 -8.09
N ALA A 299 -19.14 -17.04 -9.35
CA ALA A 299 -19.29 -16.10 -10.46
C ALA A 299 -20.65 -15.36 -10.47
N SER A 300 -21.67 -15.85 -9.76
CA SER A 300 -22.99 -15.22 -9.71
C SER A 300 -23.06 -14.09 -8.69
N THR A 301 -22.29 -14.18 -7.60
CA THR A 301 -22.28 -13.17 -6.52
C THR A 301 -20.99 -12.35 -6.47
N GLY A 302 -19.90 -12.87 -7.01
CA GLY A 302 -18.55 -12.32 -6.83
C GLY A 302 -17.96 -12.59 -5.45
N ASP A 303 -18.55 -13.48 -4.65
CA ASP A 303 -18.00 -13.80 -3.35
C ASP A 303 -16.70 -14.62 -3.50
N VAL A 304 -15.76 -14.41 -2.58
CA VAL A 304 -14.47 -15.11 -2.56
C VAL A 304 -14.30 -15.85 -1.25
N ASN A 305 -13.86 -17.11 -1.35
CA ASN A 305 -13.40 -17.91 -0.22
C ASN A 305 -11.88 -18.07 -0.29
N VAL A 306 -11.20 -17.87 0.83
CA VAL A 306 -9.78 -18.22 1.03
C VAL A 306 -9.51 -18.97 2.34
N SER A 307 -10.49 -19.03 3.25
CA SER A 307 -10.27 -19.41 4.64
C SER A 307 -10.46 -20.90 4.91
N ASN A 308 -11.58 -21.46 4.44
CA ASN A 308 -11.91 -22.88 4.62
C ASN A 308 -12.35 -23.49 3.29
N LEU A 309 -11.45 -24.27 2.69
CA LEU A 309 -11.66 -24.86 1.37
C LEU A 309 -12.33 -26.24 1.43
N GLY A 310 -12.82 -26.65 2.62
CA GLY A 310 -13.41 -27.98 2.85
C GLY A 310 -12.45 -29.14 2.69
N THR A 311 -11.17 -28.85 2.87
CA THR A 311 -10.12 -29.85 2.93
C THR A 311 -9.78 -30.12 4.39
N ASP A 312 -8.83 -31.02 4.64
CA ASP A 312 -8.28 -31.23 5.98
C ASP A 312 -7.43 -30.06 6.48
N ARG A 313 -7.29 -28.98 5.68
CA ARG A 313 -6.49 -27.81 6.00
C ARG A 313 -7.34 -26.58 6.26
N PHE A 314 -7.13 -25.96 7.41
CA PHE A 314 -7.69 -24.66 7.78
C PHE A 314 -6.65 -23.57 7.52
N ILE A 315 -7.04 -22.52 6.78
CA ILE A 315 -6.15 -21.38 6.48
C ILE A 315 -6.51 -20.19 7.37
N GLY A 316 -7.81 -19.87 7.49
CA GLY A 316 -8.27 -18.66 8.17
C GLY A 316 -8.17 -17.41 7.30
N PRO A 317 -8.64 -16.25 7.79
CA PRO A 317 -8.73 -15.04 6.98
C PRO A 317 -7.43 -14.23 6.94
N GLY A 318 -6.50 -14.42 7.88
CA GLY A 318 -5.35 -13.50 8.01
C GLY A 318 -5.82 -12.04 8.05
N GLY A 319 -5.11 -11.14 7.36
CA GLY A 319 -5.55 -9.76 7.15
C GLY A 319 -6.56 -9.58 5.99
N PHE A 320 -6.97 -10.65 5.30
CA PHE A 320 -7.74 -10.57 4.04
C PHE A 320 -9.06 -9.80 4.20
N ILE A 321 -9.82 -10.05 5.28
CA ILE A 321 -11.10 -9.38 5.50
C ILE A 321 -10.89 -7.88 5.80
N ASP A 322 -9.91 -7.53 6.63
CA ASP A 322 -9.57 -6.14 6.96
C ASP A 322 -9.17 -5.36 5.68
N ILE A 323 -8.30 -5.96 4.86
CA ILE A 323 -7.78 -5.34 3.63
C ILE A 323 -8.91 -5.19 2.60
N THR A 324 -9.62 -6.27 2.28
CA THR A 324 -10.62 -6.26 1.21
C THR A 324 -11.80 -5.35 1.51
N GLN A 325 -12.28 -5.26 2.75
CA GLN A 325 -13.42 -4.41 3.09
C GLN A 325 -13.07 -2.92 3.21
N SER A 326 -11.79 -2.58 3.34
CA SER A 326 -11.34 -1.20 3.54
C SER A 326 -10.69 -0.59 2.31
N THR A 327 -10.31 -1.39 1.32
CA THR A 327 -9.59 -0.91 0.13
C THR A 327 -10.54 -0.52 -0.99
N ARG A 328 -10.30 0.62 -1.65
CA ARG A 328 -11.20 1.07 -2.73
C ARG A 328 -11.20 0.16 -3.95
N ARG A 329 -10.03 -0.37 -4.32
CA ARG A 329 -9.83 -1.22 -5.49
C ARG A 329 -9.20 -2.55 -5.09
N VAL A 330 -9.81 -3.67 -5.45
CA VAL A 330 -9.29 -5.00 -5.10
C VAL A 330 -9.14 -5.85 -6.35
N ILE A 331 -7.96 -6.42 -6.53
CA ILE A 331 -7.63 -7.31 -7.64
C ILE A 331 -7.37 -8.69 -7.05
N PHE A 332 -8.32 -9.60 -7.26
CA PHE A 332 -8.16 -11.00 -6.92
C PHE A 332 -7.35 -11.72 -7.99
N MET A 333 -6.42 -12.57 -7.56
CA MET A 333 -5.51 -13.28 -8.44
C MET A 333 -5.54 -14.78 -8.15
N GLY A 334 -5.60 -15.58 -9.19
CA GLY A 334 -5.56 -17.04 -9.04
C GLY A 334 -5.61 -17.74 -10.39
N THR A 335 -4.98 -18.91 -10.46
CA THR A 335 -5.06 -19.72 -11.67
C THR A 335 -6.50 -20.19 -11.89
N PHE A 336 -6.94 -20.22 -13.15
CA PHE A 336 -8.32 -20.54 -13.52
C PHE A 336 -8.75 -21.92 -13.02
N THR A 337 -7.84 -22.88 -13.14
CA THR A 337 -7.92 -24.21 -12.55
C THR A 337 -6.66 -24.49 -11.72
N LYS A 338 -6.77 -25.42 -10.77
CA LYS A 338 -5.72 -25.81 -9.83
C LYS A 338 -5.43 -27.29 -9.96
N LYS A 339 -4.32 -27.72 -9.35
CA LYS A 339 -3.86 -29.12 -9.30
C LYS A 339 -3.69 -29.70 -10.71
N GLY A 340 -2.51 -29.45 -11.29
CA GLY A 340 -2.08 -30.04 -12.55
C GLY A 340 -2.08 -29.10 -13.76
N LEU A 341 -2.54 -27.85 -13.61
CA LEU A 341 -2.47 -26.86 -14.69
C LEU A 341 -1.01 -26.65 -15.12
N ARG A 342 -0.76 -26.72 -16.42
CA ARG A 342 0.49 -26.32 -17.07
C ARG A 342 0.17 -25.53 -18.32
N VAL A 343 0.83 -24.38 -18.46
CA VAL A 343 0.67 -23.47 -19.59
C VAL A 343 2.02 -23.08 -20.15
N SER A 344 2.03 -22.73 -21.43
CA SER A 344 3.16 -22.14 -22.12
C SER A 344 2.73 -20.85 -22.83
N ALA A 345 3.63 -19.90 -22.97
CA ALA A 345 3.39 -18.68 -23.73
C ALA A 345 4.39 -18.61 -24.89
N LYS A 346 3.89 -18.44 -26.11
CA LYS A 346 4.70 -18.38 -27.32
C LYS A 346 4.09 -17.43 -28.33
N ASP A 347 4.94 -16.65 -28.99
CA ASP A 347 4.55 -15.72 -30.07
C ASP A 347 3.42 -14.75 -29.65
N GLY A 348 3.39 -14.35 -28.37
CA GLY A 348 2.38 -13.43 -27.82
C GLY A 348 1.03 -14.08 -27.47
N ALA A 349 0.94 -15.41 -27.50
CA ALA A 349 -0.27 -16.16 -27.16
C ALA A 349 -0.04 -17.21 -26.07
N LEU A 350 -1.11 -17.57 -25.36
CA LEU A 350 -1.16 -18.60 -24.33
C LEU A 350 -1.57 -19.96 -24.95
N SER A 351 -0.93 -21.03 -24.47
CA SER A 351 -1.32 -22.42 -24.71
C SER A 351 -1.54 -23.14 -23.40
N ILE A 352 -2.61 -23.92 -23.30
CA ILE A 352 -2.87 -24.83 -22.16
C ILE A 352 -2.33 -26.21 -22.53
N ASP A 353 -1.15 -26.53 -22.01
CA ASP A 353 -0.47 -27.80 -22.29
C ASP A 353 -1.07 -28.96 -21.47
N GLN A 354 -1.55 -28.66 -20.27
CA GLN A 354 -2.32 -29.58 -19.43
C GLN A 354 -3.31 -28.81 -18.57
N GLU A 355 -4.57 -29.22 -18.58
CA GLU A 355 -5.61 -28.59 -17.76
C GLU A 355 -5.55 -29.04 -16.28
N GLY A 356 -5.90 -28.14 -15.36
CA GLY A 356 -6.04 -28.41 -13.94
C GLY A 356 -7.35 -29.12 -13.60
N SER A 357 -7.33 -29.91 -12.52
CA SER A 357 -8.47 -30.75 -12.11
C SER A 357 -9.46 -30.07 -11.16
N ILE A 358 -9.12 -28.91 -10.57
CA ILE A 358 -9.97 -28.23 -9.58
C ILE A 358 -10.27 -26.81 -10.09
N PRO A 359 -11.51 -26.48 -10.49
CA PRO A 359 -11.85 -25.14 -10.93
C PRO A 359 -11.83 -24.13 -9.77
N MET A 360 -11.41 -22.90 -10.05
CA MET A 360 -11.49 -21.79 -9.10
C MET A 360 -12.90 -21.20 -9.03
N PHE A 361 -13.59 -21.11 -10.17
CA PHE A 361 -14.96 -20.57 -10.26
C PHE A 361 -15.99 -21.67 -10.00
N LYS A 362 -16.56 -21.66 -8.79
CA LYS A 362 -17.50 -22.67 -8.29
C LYS A 362 -18.40 -22.10 -7.18
N PRO A 363 -19.55 -22.70 -6.85
CA PRO A 363 -20.30 -22.32 -5.67
C PRO A 363 -19.43 -22.48 -4.42
N ILE A 364 -19.38 -21.45 -3.57
CA ILE A 364 -18.53 -21.44 -2.39
C ILE A 364 -19.31 -21.84 -1.13
N ARG A 365 -18.62 -22.46 -0.17
CA ARG A 365 -19.22 -22.92 1.09
C ARG A 365 -19.26 -21.86 2.18
N GLU A 366 -18.37 -20.88 2.07
CA GLU A 366 -18.07 -19.90 3.10
C GLU A 366 -17.60 -18.62 2.42
N VAL A 367 -18.07 -17.48 2.90
CA VAL A 367 -17.74 -16.16 2.34
C VAL A 367 -16.61 -15.55 3.16
N THR A 368 -15.42 -15.37 2.58
CA THR A 368 -14.36 -14.56 3.19
C THR A 368 -14.44 -13.11 2.71
N PHE A 369 -14.83 -12.87 1.47
CA PHE A 369 -15.15 -11.56 0.91
C PHE A 369 -16.52 -11.60 0.25
N SER A 370 -17.35 -10.58 0.51
CA SER A 370 -18.72 -10.47 -0.01
C SER A 370 -18.78 -9.48 -1.18
N GLY A 371 -19.15 -9.98 -2.37
CA GLY A 371 -19.34 -9.16 -3.56
C GLY A 371 -20.49 -8.16 -3.42
N ALA A 372 -21.61 -8.58 -2.80
CA ALA A 372 -22.75 -7.71 -2.54
C ALA A 372 -22.37 -6.51 -1.65
N ARG A 373 -21.57 -6.75 -0.60
CA ARG A 373 -21.05 -5.68 0.27
C ARG A 373 -20.11 -4.76 -0.49
N ALA A 374 -19.25 -5.31 -1.34
CA ALA A 374 -18.30 -4.52 -2.12
C ALA A 374 -19.01 -3.56 -3.08
N LEU A 375 -20.07 -4.03 -3.74
CA LEU A 375 -20.93 -3.21 -4.59
C LEU A 375 -21.63 -2.11 -3.78
N ALA A 376 -22.18 -2.43 -2.61
CA ALA A 376 -22.82 -1.44 -1.73
C ALA A 376 -21.85 -0.34 -1.26
N GLN A 377 -20.55 -0.65 -1.17
CA GLN A 377 -19.50 0.29 -0.81
C GLN A 377 -18.87 1.01 -2.02
N GLY A 378 -19.32 0.73 -3.24
CA GLY A 378 -18.77 1.30 -4.47
C GLY A 378 -17.31 0.91 -4.72
N GLN A 379 -16.90 -0.29 -4.31
CA GLN A 379 -15.56 -0.81 -4.56
C GLN A 379 -15.40 -1.23 -6.02
N ASP A 380 -14.17 -1.12 -6.53
CA ASP A 380 -13.77 -1.54 -7.88
C ASP A 380 -13.07 -2.90 -7.77
N ILE A 381 -13.73 -3.97 -8.21
CA ILE A 381 -13.29 -5.35 -8.00
C ILE A 381 -12.98 -6.03 -9.34
N LYS A 382 -11.77 -6.57 -9.45
CA LYS A 382 -11.32 -7.37 -10.60
C LYS A 382 -10.85 -8.75 -10.17
N TYR A 383 -10.96 -9.72 -11.09
CA TYR A 383 -10.46 -11.07 -10.93
C TYR A 383 -9.56 -11.39 -12.12
N VAL A 384 -8.28 -11.62 -11.87
CA VAL A 384 -7.26 -11.85 -12.89
C VAL A 384 -6.77 -13.29 -12.79
N THR A 385 -6.85 -14.01 -13.90
CA THR A 385 -6.24 -15.34 -14.05
C THR A 385 -5.17 -15.31 -15.13
N GLU A 386 -4.55 -16.45 -15.41
CA GLU A 386 -3.61 -16.59 -16.51
C GLU A 386 -4.28 -16.48 -17.89
N ARG A 387 -5.59 -16.73 -17.99
CA ARG A 387 -6.32 -16.86 -19.27
C ARG A 387 -7.49 -15.90 -19.47
N ALA A 388 -7.98 -15.27 -18.41
CA ALA A 388 -9.17 -14.42 -18.46
C ALA A 388 -9.18 -13.37 -17.34
N VAL A 389 -9.88 -12.25 -17.59
CA VAL A 389 -10.12 -11.20 -16.60
C VAL A 389 -11.61 -10.93 -16.45
N PHE A 390 -12.07 -10.78 -15.22
CA PHE A 390 -13.47 -10.49 -14.89
C PHE A 390 -13.60 -9.23 -14.03
N GLU A 391 -14.73 -8.55 -14.16
CA GLU A 391 -15.12 -7.42 -13.32
C GLU A 391 -16.42 -7.76 -12.56
N LEU A 392 -16.54 -7.27 -11.32
CA LEU A 392 -17.77 -7.44 -10.54
C LEU A 392 -18.82 -6.43 -10.97
N THR A 393 -20.02 -6.91 -11.31
CA THR A 393 -21.18 -6.10 -11.63
C THR A 393 -22.34 -6.42 -10.68
N PRO A 394 -23.41 -5.59 -10.62
CA PRO A 394 -24.61 -5.92 -9.85
C PRO A 394 -25.31 -7.22 -10.25
N GLN A 395 -25.00 -7.80 -11.42
CA GLN A 395 -25.59 -9.05 -11.91
C GLN A 395 -24.66 -10.26 -11.75
N GLY A 396 -23.45 -10.08 -11.21
CA GLY A 396 -22.40 -11.10 -11.10
C GLY A 396 -21.13 -10.71 -11.86
N LEU A 397 -20.26 -11.69 -12.10
CA LEU A 397 -19.00 -11.45 -12.80
C LEU A 397 -19.21 -11.31 -14.31
N GLU A 398 -18.67 -10.24 -14.88
CA GLU A 398 -18.61 -10.03 -16.33
C GLU A 398 -17.21 -10.35 -16.85
N LEU A 399 -17.14 -11.19 -17.88
CA LEU A 399 -15.89 -11.49 -18.57
C LEU A 399 -15.53 -10.29 -19.46
N VAL A 400 -14.35 -9.70 -19.21
CA VAL A 400 -13.90 -8.49 -19.92
C VAL A 400 -12.68 -8.71 -20.81
N GLU A 401 -11.82 -9.68 -20.49
CA GLU A 401 -10.66 -10.02 -21.30
C GLU A 401 -10.44 -11.54 -21.40
N VAL A 402 -9.95 -12.00 -22.55
CA VAL A 402 -9.50 -13.38 -22.78
C VAL A 402 -8.10 -13.37 -23.38
N ALA A 403 -7.23 -14.27 -22.94
CA ALA A 403 -5.87 -14.38 -23.45
C ALA A 403 -5.85 -14.76 -24.95
N PRO A 404 -4.93 -14.18 -25.76
CA PRO A 404 -4.70 -14.66 -27.11
C PRO A 404 -4.38 -16.15 -27.11
N GLY A 405 -4.97 -16.91 -28.04
CA GLY A 405 -4.78 -18.37 -28.14
C GLY A 405 -5.73 -19.22 -27.30
N ILE A 406 -6.60 -18.61 -26.49
CA ILE A 406 -7.58 -19.31 -25.64
C ILE A 406 -8.96 -19.30 -26.28
N ASP A 407 -9.59 -20.49 -26.34
CA ASP A 407 -10.96 -20.62 -26.82
C ASP A 407 -11.96 -20.29 -25.69
N LEU A 408 -12.82 -19.31 -25.93
CA LEU A 408 -13.78 -18.83 -24.92
C LEU A 408 -14.69 -19.94 -24.40
N ASP A 409 -15.26 -20.76 -25.28
CA ASP A 409 -16.27 -21.74 -24.88
C ASP A 409 -15.62 -22.95 -24.19
N LYS A 410 -14.53 -23.45 -24.76
CA LYS A 410 -13.82 -24.65 -24.29
C LYS A 410 -12.92 -24.37 -23.08
N ASP A 411 -12.11 -23.32 -23.14
CA ASP A 411 -11.01 -23.12 -22.18
C ASP A 411 -11.39 -22.16 -21.04
N VAL A 412 -12.49 -21.39 -21.18
CA VAL A 412 -12.99 -20.49 -20.13
C VAL A 412 -14.36 -20.96 -19.63
N LEU A 413 -15.40 -20.89 -20.47
CA LEU A 413 -16.77 -21.12 -20.02
C LEU A 413 -16.98 -22.54 -19.53
N ALA A 414 -16.43 -23.58 -20.18
CA ALA A 414 -16.57 -24.97 -19.73
C ALA A 414 -16.04 -25.23 -18.31
N HIS A 415 -15.13 -24.39 -17.81
CA HIS A 415 -14.48 -24.52 -16.51
C HIS A 415 -15.06 -23.63 -15.41
N MET A 416 -16.23 -23.02 -15.67
CA MET A 416 -16.96 -22.19 -14.70
C MET A 416 -18.36 -22.74 -14.42
N ASP A 417 -18.74 -22.76 -13.16
CA ASP A 417 -20.11 -22.99 -12.71
C ASP A 417 -20.32 -22.23 -11.39
N PRO A 418 -21.19 -21.21 -11.27
CA PRO A 418 -22.07 -20.68 -12.31
C PRO A 418 -21.29 -20.00 -13.44
N LYS A 419 -21.96 -19.80 -14.59
CA LYS A 419 -21.40 -19.08 -15.73
C LYS A 419 -21.34 -17.57 -15.45
N PRO A 420 -20.33 -16.86 -15.97
CA PRO A 420 -20.27 -15.40 -15.91
C PRO A 420 -21.22 -14.77 -16.93
N ILE A 421 -21.38 -13.45 -16.84
CA ILE A 421 -21.95 -12.61 -17.88
C ILE A 421 -20.97 -12.55 -19.06
N VAL A 422 -21.47 -12.80 -20.27
CA VAL A 422 -20.68 -12.82 -21.50
C VAL A 422 -21.30 -11.88 -22.53
N ARG A 423 -20.60 -10.80 -22.87
CA ARG A 423 -20.92 -9.90 -23.98
C ARG A 423 -19.82 -10.00 -25.03
N ARG A 424 -19.99 -10.93 -25.99
CA ARG A 424 -18.90 -11.32 -26.91
C ARG A 424 -18.35 -10.17 -27.75
N ASP A 425 -19.17 -9.17 -28.01
CA ASP A 425 -18.83 -7.96 -28.76
C ASP A 425 -17.96 -6.96 -27.97
N THR A 426 -17.92 -7.07 -26.64
CA THR A 426 -17.16 -6.16 -25.77
C THR A 426 -15.92 -6.80 -25.14
N ILE A 427 -15.79 -8.14 -25.21
CA ILE A 427 -14.61 -8.85 -24.69
C ILE A 427 -13.39 -8.43 -25.49
N LYS A 428 -12.35 -8.00 -24.78
CA LYS A 428 -11.07 -7.65 -25.37
C LYS A 428 -10.14 -8.85 -25.33
N GLU A 429 -9.19 -8.87 -26.24
CA GLU A 429 -8.03 -9.73 -26.08
C GLU A 429 -7.10 -9.13 -25.01
N MET A 430 -6.52 -9.96 -24.13
CA MET A 430 -5.50 -9.52 -23.18
C MET A 430 -4.26 -9.02 -23.93
N ASP A 431 -3.54 -8.04 -23.35
CA ASP A 431 -2.37 -7.44 -23.99
C ASP A 431 -1.30 -8.51 -24.36
N PRO A 432 -0.94 -8.66 -25.65
CA PRO A 432 0.01 -9.67 -26.10
C PRO A 432 1.39 -9.60 -25.43
N ARG A 433 1.81 -8.43 -24.92
CA ARG A 433 3.09 -8.26 -24.21
C ARG A 433 3.16 -9.10 -22.94
N ILE A 434 2.02 -9.45 -22.34
CA ILE A 434 1.93 -10.32 -21.18
C ILE A 434 2.58 -11.69 -21.47
N PHE A 435 2.46 -12.17 -22.71
CA PHE A 435 2.82 -13.53 -23.16
C PHE A 435 4.17 -13.59 -23.90
N GLN A 436 4.99 -12.54 -23.85
CA GLN A 436 6.31 -12.49 -24.49
C GLN A 436 7.45 -12.60 -23.48
N GLU A 437 8.57 -13.25 -23.79
CA GLU A 437 9.68 -13.37 -22.83
C GLU A 437 10.28 -12.02 -22.41
N GLN A 438 10.24 -11.02 -23.30
CA GLN A 438 10.79 -9.70 -23.04
C GLN A 438 10.04 -8.94 -21.93
N PRO A 439 10.69 -8.02 -21.20
CA PRO A 439 10.00 -7.10 -20.29
C PRO A 439 8.91 -6.30 -21.00
N MET A 440 7.82 -6.00 -20.28
CA MET A 440 6.67 -5.28 -20.85
C MET A 440 6.91 -3.77 -21.07
N ASP A 441 7.98 -3.21 -20.48
CA ASP A 441 8.29 -1.78 -20.40
C ASP A 441 7.05 -0.91 -20.06
N LEU A 442 6.47 -1.15 -18.87
CA LEU A 442 5.22 -0.52 -18.45
C LEU A 442 5.37 0.94 -18.04
N GLN A 443 6.56 1.55 -18.12
CA GLN A 443 6.74 2.94 -17.67
C GLN A 443 5.78 3.89 -18.39
N GLU A 444 5.66 3.77 -19.72
CA GLU A 444 4.76 4.60 -20.50
C GLU A 444 3.29 4.39 -20.08
N ASP A 445 2.85 3.13 -19.99
CA ASP A 445 1.49 2.79 -19.59
C ASP A 445 1.18 3.23 -18.17
N PHE A 446 2.10 3.04 -17.23
CA PHE A 446 1.95 3.38 -15.83
C PHE A 446 1.74 4.88 -15.62
N PHE A 447 2.52 5.71 -16.32
CA PHE A 447 2.35 7.16 -16.23
C PHE A 447 1.15 7.69 -17.02
N ARG A 448 0.57 6.89 -17.92
CA ARG A 448 -0.66 7.20 -18.67
C ARG A 448 -1.93 6.72 -17.97
N MET A 449 -1.95 5.48 -17.48
CA MET A 449 -3.12 4.73 -16.99
C MET A 449 -3.39 4.84 -15.49
N GLY A 450 -2.46 5.38 -14.70
CA GLY A 450 -2.79 5.70 -13.31
C GLY A 450 -4.04 6.57 -13.29
N LYS A 451 -4.98 6.32 -12.37
CA LYS A 451 -6.16 7.17 -12.09
C LYS A 451 -5.81 8.66 -11.76
N GLY A 452 -4.59 9.09 -12.04
CA GLY A 452 -4.01 10.40 -11.84
C GLY A 452 -3.38 11.09 -13.07
N PHE A 453 -3.57 10.67 -14.34
CA PHE A 453 -3.12 11.55 -15.44
C PHE A 453 -3.79 12.93 -15.35
N LYS A 454 -5.10 12.96 -15.05
CA LYS A 454 -5.81 14.21 -14.70
C LYS A 454 -5.26 14.87 -13.42
N GLN A 455 -4.81 14.09 -12.43
CA GLN A 455 -4.25 14.63 -11.18
C GLN A 455 -2.89 15.30 -11.38
N ARG A 456 -2.19 15.01 -12.49
CA ARG A 456 -1.01 15.77 -12.93
C ARG A 456 -1.36 17.21 -13.32
N PHE A 457 -2.64 17.54 -13.49
CA PHE A 457 -3.12 18.89 -13.78
C PHE A 457 -3.83 19.46 -12.55
N VAL A 458 -3.26 20.51 -11.95
CA VAL A 458 -3.91 21.28 -10.89
C VAL A 458 -4.26 22.65 -11.44
N VAL A 459 -5.55 22.95 -11.54
CA VAL A 459 -6.05 24.20 -12.11
C VAL A 459 -6.51 25.14 -11.01
N ARG A 460 -6.15 26.41 -11.14
CA ARG A 460 -6.66 27.51 -10.32
C ARG A 460 -7.56 28.38 -11.20
N GLU A 461 -8.88 28.27 -11.00
CA GLU A 461 -9.86 28.97 -11.83
C GLU A 461 -9.72 30.50 -11.74
N GLU A 462 -9.43 31.01 -10.54
CA GLU A 462 -9.27 32.43 -10.23
C GLU A 462 -8.11 33.07 -11.00
N SER A 463 -6.96 32.40 -11.05
CA SER A 463 -5.75 32.91 -11.71
C SER A 463 -5.55 32.39 -13.14
N SER A 464 -6.45 31.54 -13.64
CA SER A 464 -6.30 30.86 -14.94
C SER A 464 -4.97 30.12 -15.08
N THR A 465 -4.42 29.63 -13.97
CA THR A 465 -3.12 28.95 -13.93
C THR A 465 -3.32 27.45 -13.89
N CYS A 466 -2.52 26.72 -14.66
CA CYS A 466 -2.43 25.28 -14.65
C CYS A 466 -1.05 24.85 -14.17
N LEU A 467 -0.98 24.03 -13.12
CA LEU A 467 0.24 23.32 -12.77
C LEU A 467 0.20 21.96 -13.45
N PHE A 468 1.24 21.63 -14.21
CA PHE A 468 1.37 20.34 -14.88
C PHE A 468 2.58 19.57 -14.35
N ASP A 469 2.34 18.39 -13.80
CA ASP A 469 3.41 17.49 -13.38
C ASP A 469 3.75 16.48 -14.47
N ALA A 470 4.77 16.77 -15.25
CA ALA A 470 5.33 15.88 -16.27
C ALA A 470 6.48 15.01 -15.74
N SER A 471 6.71 14.99 -14.42
CA SER A 471 7.84 14.25 -13.85
C SER A 471 7.71 12.73 -14.04
N GLY A 472 8.86 12.09 -14.29
CA GLY A 472 9.01 10.66 -14.56
C GLY A 472 8.53 10.19 -15.94
N LEU A 473 7.93 11.05 -16.77
CA LEU A 473 7.40 10.62 -18.07
C LEU A 473 8.50 10.13 -19.00
N ALA A 474 8.39 8.89 -19.50
CA ALA A 474 9.22 8.35 -20.56
C ALA A 474 8.42 8.25 -21.86
N ILE A 475 8.98 8.72 -22.99
CA ILE A 475 8.38 8.62 -24.33
C ILE A 475 9.41 8.01 -25.28
N ARG A 476 9.15 6.77 -25.69
CA ARG A 476 10.04 5.90 -26.49
C ARG A 476 9.42 5.42 -27.80
N SER A 477 8.13 5.68 -28.04
CA SER A 477 7.47 5.36 -29.31
C SER A 477 6.59 6.49 -29.88
N MET A 478 6.32 6.47 -31.19
CA MET A 478 5.37 7.42 -31.81
C MET A 478 3.93 7.20 -31.31
N GLN A 479 3.59 5.95 -30.96
CA GLN A 479 2.33 5.62 -30.32
C GLN A 479 2.21 6.32 -28.96
N ALA A 480 3.29 6.36 -28.17
CA ALA A 480 3.35 7.07 -26.91
C ALA A 480 3.23 8.59 -27.08
N VAL A 481 3.88 9.18 -28.09
CA VAL A 481 3.72 10.60 -28.43
C VAL A 481 2.25 10.93 -28.69
N ASN A 482 1.59 10.17 -29.57
CA ASN A 482 0.20 10.42 -29.94
C ASN A 482 -0.72 10.31 -28.72
N ALA A 483 -0.55 9.23 -27.97
CA ALA A 483 -1.46 8.91 -26.91
C ALA A 483 -1.28 9.82 -25.68
N PHE A 484 -0.04 10.21 -25.35
CA PHE A 484 0.21 11.28 -24.37
C PHE A 484 -0.51 12.57 -24.75
N MET A 485 -0.45 12.96 -26.02
CA MET A 485 -1.07 14.20 -26.50
C MET A 485 -2.61 14.11 -26.47
N ASP A 486 -3.18 12.94 -26.76
CA ASP A 486 -4.62 12.70 -26.66
C ASP A 486 -5.10 12.80 -25.20
N ASP A 487 -4.35 12.25 -24.26
CA ASP A 487 -4.63 12.35 -22.81
C ASP A 487 -4.57 13.82 -22.33
N VAL A 488 -3.53 14.56 -22.75
CA VAL A 488 -3.41 16.01 -22.47
C VAL A 488 -4.61 16.77 -23.06
N ASN A 489 -4.99 16.47 -24.30
CA ASN A 489 -6.15 17.08 -24.94
C ASN A 489 -7.45 16.79 -24.21
N ALA A 490 -7.68 15.55 -23.77
CA ALA A 490 -8.89 15.16 -23.04
C ALA A 490 -9.03 15.93 -21.71
N VAL A 491 -7.92 16.05 -20.96
CA VAL A 491 -7.91 16.80 -19.71
C VAL A 491 -8.10 18.30 -19.95
N LEU A 492 -7.32 18.89 -20.84
CA LEU A 492 -7.34 20.34 -21.08
C LEU A 492 -8.61 20.80 -21.77
N SER A 493 -9.19 20.04 -22.70
CA SER A 493 -10.48 20.37 -23.31
C SER A 493 -11.60 20.44 -22.28
N THR A 494 -11.60 19.55 -21.29
CA THR A 494 -12.56 19.59 -20.18
C THR A 494 -12.37 20.86 -19.34
N ILE A 495 -11.13 21.19 -18.99
CA ILE A 495 -10.79 22.34 -18.12
C ILE A 495 -11.06 23.67 -18.81
N THR A 496 -10.65 23.79 -20.07
CA THR A 496 -10.66 25.05 -20.84
C THR A 496 -11.98 25.27 -21.59
N LYS A 497 -12.93 24.33 -21.49
CA LYS A 497 -14.13 24.26 -22.33
C LYS A 497 -13.75 24.31 -23.82
N ASP A 498 -12.93 23.34 -24.21
CA ASP A 498 -12.39 23.14 -25.55
C ASP A 498 -11.63 24.37 -26.10
N GLY A 499 -10.79 24.97 -25.27
CA GLY A 499 -9.96 26.12 -25.65
C GLY A 499 -10.68 27.47 -25.61
N ALA A 500 -11.93 27.54 -25.13
CA ALA A 500 -12.65 28.80 -24.93
C ALA A 500 -11.93 29.74 -23.93
N LYS A 501 -11.13 29.18 -23.01
CA LYS A 501 -10.26 29.92 -22.10
C LYS A 501 -8.86 29.32 -22.12
N LYS A 502 -7.85 30.14 -22.44
CA LYS A 502 -6.44 29.74 -22.34
C LYS A 502 -5.90 29.86 -20.92
N LEU A 503 -4.93 29.02 -20.58
CA LEU A 503 -4.31 28.94 -19.25
C LEU A 503 -2.83 29.35 -19.29
N ASP A 504 -2.32 29.88 -18.19
CA ASP A 504 -0.88 29.98 -17.96
C ASP A 504 -0.38 28.69 -17.31
N CYS A 505 0.51 27.96 -17.97
CA CYS A 505 0.99 26.67 -17.49
C CYS A 505 2.34 26.80 -16.79
N VAL A 506 2.50 26.11 -15.65
CA VAL A 506 3.79 25.87 -15.01
C VAL A 506 4.02 24.37 -14.95
N ALA A 507 5.04 23.88 -15.67
CA ALA A 507 5.29 22.46 -15.86
C ALA A 507 6.58 21.99 -15.17
N SER A 508 6.51 20.87 -14.47
CA SER A 508 7.69 20.12 -13.97
C SER A 508 8.06 19.01 -14.95
N TYR A 509 9.35 18.88 -15.27
CA TYR A 509 9.90 17.84 -16.17
C TYR A 509 10.99 17.03 -15.47
N GLU A 510 10.92 16.88 -14.14
CA GLU A 510 11.94 16.18 -13.37
C GLU A 510 11.96 14.68 -13.73
N GLY A 511 13.12 14.17 -14.17
CA GLY A 511 13.28 12.76 -14.53
C GLY A 511 12.47 12.31 -15.75
N SER A 512 11.91 13.23 -16.55
CA SER A 512 11.24 12.87 -17.80
C SER A 512 12.26 12.64 -18.93
N GLU A 513 12.03 11.62 -19.74
CA GLU A 513 12.85 11.24 -20.87
C GLU A 513 12.04 11.18 -22.16
N ILE A 514 12.58 11.72 -23.26
CA ILE A 514 12.01 11.57 -24.60
C ILE A 514 13.15 11.06 -25.48
N SER A 515 12.93 9.93 -26.16
CA SER A 515 13.91 9.41 -27.11
C SER A 515 14.26 10.47 -28.16
N SER A 516 15.55 10.62 -28.47
CA SER A 516 16.06 11.67 -29.35
C SER A 516 15.39 11.66 -30.73
N SER A 517 15.07 10.47 -31.26
CA SER A 517 14.34 10.28 -32.52
C SER A 517 12.89 10.76 -32.51
N LEU A 518 12.31 10.98 -31.33
CA LEU A 518 10.91 11.39 -31.14
C LEU A 518 10.77 12.85 -30.74
N LEU A 519 11.87 13.57 -30.50
CA LEU A 519 11.85 14.95 -30.03
C LEU A 519 11.11 15.88 -31.01
N GLU A 520 11.41 15.79 -32.30
CA GLU A 520 10.74 16.59 -33.32
C GLU A 520 9.23 16.28 -33.43
N PRO A 521 8.80 15.01 -33.60
CA PRO A 521 7.38 14.66 -33.57
C PRO A 521 6.65 15.10 -32.30
N PHE A 522 7.29 14.95 -31.14
CA PHE A 522 6.72 15.36 -29.86
C PHE A 522 6.53 16.87 -29.80
N LEU A 523 7.53 17.66 -30.17
CA LEU A 523 7.45 19.12 -30.16
C LEU A 523 6.39 19.65 -31.12
N ALA A 524 6.20 19.02 -32.28
CA ALA A 524 5.14 19.38 -33.21
C ALA A 524 3.75 19.25 -32.57
N ARG A 525 3.48 18.13 -31.91
CA ARG A 525 2.19 17.90 -31.23
C ARG A 525 2.04 18.75 -29.96
N ALA A 526 3.12 18.96 -29.21
CA ALA A 526 3.13 19.84 -28.04
C ALA A 526 2.79 21.28 -28.42
N LYS A 527 3.23 21.74 -29.60
CA LYS A 527 2.90 23.05 -30.14
C LYS A 527 1.40 23.20 -30.42
N GLU A 528 0.75 22.17 -30.98
CA GLU A 528 -0.71 22.18 -31.19
C GLU A 528 -1.47 22.33 -29.87
N VAL A 529 -1.08 21.57 -28.84
CA VAL A 529 -1.64 21.67 -27.48
C VAL A 529 -1.41 23.07 -26.90
N HIS A 530 -0.21 23.61 -27.06
CA HIS A 530 0.14 24.96 -26.60
C HIS A 530 -0.73 26.02 -27.25
N GLU A 531 -0.82 26.02 -28.58
CA GLU A 531 -1.61 26.97 -29.34
C GLU A 531 -3.10 26.89 -29.01
N LYS A 532 -3.61 25.69 -28.69
CA LYS A 532 -5.01 25.50 -28.34
C LYS A 532 -5.35 25.91 -26.90
N TYR A 533 -4.56 25.51 -25.91
CA TYR A 533 -4.98 25.61 -24.50
C TYR A 533 -4.17 26.58 -23.64
N PHE A 534 -2.98 27.00 -24.07
CA PHE A 534 -2.06 27.78 -23.23
C PHE A 534 -1.79 29.18 -23.79
N SER A 535 -1.74 30.16 -22.89
CA SER A 535 -1.26 31.52 -23.16
C SER A 535 0.25 31.62 -22.94
N SER A 536 0.77 30.88 -21.96
CA SER A 536 2.18 30.73 -21.67
C SER A 536 2.49 29.37 -21.05
N VAL A 537 3.74 28.90 -21.17
CA VAL A 537 4.23 27.69 -20.48
C VAL A 537 5.59 28.02 -19.88
N ARG A 538 5.76 27.81 -18.57
CA ARG A 538 7.01 28.03 -17.82
C ARG A 538 7.48 26.74 -17.19
N ARG A 539 8.80 26.50 -17.16
CA ARG A 539 9.41 25.33 -16.52
C ARG A 539 9.71 25.59 -15.04
N LEU A 540 9.36 24.65 -14.18
CA LEU A 540 9.83 24.58 -12.79
C LEU A 540 11.27 24.06 -12.75
N GLY A 541 12.19 24.86 -12.18
CA GLY A 541 13.58 24.47 -11.94
C GLY A 541 13.82 24.05 -10.48
N GLY A 542 14.07 22.76 -10.24
CA GLY A 542 14.65 22.22 -9.00
C GLY A 542 13.75 22.16 -7.75
N LYS A 543 13.99 21.14 -6.91
CA LYS A 543 13.21 20.75 -5.71
C LYS A 543 12.93 21.87 -4.69
N SER A 544 13.77 22.91 -4.61
CA SER A 544 13.58 24.01 -3.65
C SER A 544 12.54 25.03 -4.10
N PHE A 545 12.45 25.30 -5.41
CA PHE A 545 11.54 26.29 -5.96
C PHE A 545 10.10 25.74 -6.04
N ALA A 546 9.95 24.44 -6.35
CA ALA A 546 8.65 23.76 -6.36
C ALA A 546 7.97 23.74 -4.99
N ARG A 547 8.71 23.48 -3.90
CA ARG A 547 8.17 23.59 -2.52
C ARG A 547 7.80 25.02 -2.15
N GLN A 548 8.55 26.02 -2.61
CA GLN A 548 8.27 27.44 -2.36
C GLN A 548 7.03 27.92 -3.11
N GLU A 549 6.84 27.51 -4.36
CA GLU A 549 5.65 27.83 -5.14
C GLU A 549 4.42 27.01 -4.69
N MET A 550 4.58 25.75 -4.25
CA MET A 550 3.50 25.01 -3.57
C MET A 550 3.08 25.69 -2.27
N ALA A 551 4.03 26.17 -1.45
CA ALA A 551 3.73 26.92 -0.23
C ALA A 551 3.06 28.28 -0.51
N ARG A 552 3.45 28.96 -1.61
CA ARG A 552 2.77 30.18 -2.10
C ARG A 552 1.37 29.89 -2.62
N ALA A 553 1.19 28.83 -3.41
CA ALA A 553 -0.08 28.40 -3.98
C ALA A 553 -1.08 27.82 -2.95
N MET A 554 -0.62 27.53 -1.73
CA MET A 554 -1.43 27.15 -0.57
C MET A 554 -1.81 28.33 0.34
N GLN A 555 -1.57 29.59 -0.07
CA GLN A 555 -1.94 30.82 0.65
C GLN A 555 -1.43 30.90 2.11
N LEU A 556 -0.12 30.91 2.34
CA LEU A 556 0.45 31.26 3.66
C LEU A 556 1.13 32.64 3.73
N VAL A 557 1.12 33.48 2.68
CA VAL A 557 1.67 34.86 2.75
C VAL A 557 0.90 35.84 1.87
N PRO A 558 0.32 36.93 2.41
CA PRO A 558 -0.49 37.86 1.62
C PRO A 558 0.25 38.80 0.65
N ASN A 559 1.58 38.96 0.70
CA ASN A 559 2.25 40.04 -0.05
C ASN A 559 3.65 39.68 -0.56
N ALA A 560 3.76 38.68 -1.44
CA ALA A 560 5.04 38.23 -2.00
C ALA A 560 5.68 39.21 -3.03
N SER A 561 4.91 40.10 -3.65
CA SER A 561 5.37 41.04 -4.69
C SER A 561 6.27 42.16 -4.13
N ILE A 562 6.17 42.48 -2.84
CA ILE A 562 6.95 43.55 -2.20
C ILE A 562 8.45 43.22 -2.16
N TRP A 563 8.82 41.93 -2.24
CA TRP A 563 10.22 41.50 -2.28
C TRP A 563 10.88 41.65 -3.64
N GLU A 564 10.09 41.68 -4.73
CA GLU A 564 10.59 41.81 -6.09
C GLU A 564 11.08 43.25 -6.35
N ASP A 565 10.33 44.27 -5.91
CA ASP A 565 10.74 45.69 -5.97
C ASP A 565 12.03 45.97 -5.18
N LEU A 566 12.26 45.17 -4.15
CA LEU A 566 13.41 45.26 -3.28
C LEU A 566 14.62 44.48 -3.83
N ALA A 567 14.44 43.58 -4.80
CA ALA A 567 15.47 42.65 -5.28
C ALA A 567 16.44 43.23 -6.33
N GLU A 568 16.14 44.39 -6.90
CA GLU A 568 16.94 44.93 -8.02
C GLU A 568 18.28 45.56 -7.61
N ASP A 569 18.49 45.94 -6.34
CA ASP A 569 19.76 46.59 -5.92
C ASP A 569 20.25 46.21 -4.50
N ARG A 570 20.55 44.92 -4.27
CA ARG A 570 20.89 44.40 -2.91
C ARG A 570 22.29 43.80 -2.79
N SER A 571 23.29 44.64 -2.98
CA SER A 571 24.61 44.36 -2.39
C SER A 571 24.78 44.93 -0.97
N THR A 572 23.84 45.76 -0.48
CA THR A 572 24.10 46.62 0.70
C THR A 572 22.92 46.91 1.66
N LEU A 573 21.92 46.02 1.84
CA LEU A 573 20.83 46.27 2.81
C LEU A 573 21.31 46.43 4.26
N SER A 574 20.79 47.44 4.95
CA SER A 574 20.92 47.60 6.40
C SER A 574 19.93 46.71 7.18
N ARG A 575 20.23 46.44 8.46
CA ARG A 575 19.33 45.66 9.35
C ARG A 575 17.95 46.29 9.50
N LYS A 576 17.88 47.62 9.46
CA LYS A 576 16.63 48.38 9.56
C LYS A 576 15.73 48.12 8.36
N GLU A 577 16.29 48.21 7.15
CA GLU A 577 15.55 47.93 5.90
C GLU A 577 15.14 46.46 5.79
N PHE A 578 15.97 45.53 6.29
CA PHE A 578 15.62 44.12 6.40
C PHE A 578 14.44 43.88 7.34
N LYS A 579 14.47 44.52 8.52
CA LYS A 579 13.37 44.46 9.49
C LYS A 579 12.07 45.00 8.90
N GLU A 580 12.11 46.20 8.32
CA GLU A 580 10.92 46.83 7.73
C GLU A 580 10.34 45.97 6.58
N GLY A 581 11.20 45.34 5.77
CA GLY A 581 10.78 44.38 4.75
C GLY A 581 10.07 43.15 5.33
N LEU A 582 10.60 42.56 6.41
CA LEU A 582 9.96 41.45 7.12
C LEU A 582 8.60 41.86 7.71
N GLU A 583 8.56 42.99 8.43
CA GLU A 583 7.32 43.47 9.07
C GLU A 583 6.23 43.72 8.04
N LYS A 584 6.58 44.34 6.90
CA LYS A 584 5.64 44.64 5.81
C LYS A 584 5.16 43.38 5.07
N THR A 585 6.00 42.36 4.98
CA THR A 585 5.67 41.09 4.31
C THR A 585 4.74 40.23 5.14
N PHE A 586 5.04 40.13 6.42
CA PHE A 586 4.36 39.21 7.33
C PHE A 586 3.25 39.87 8.14
N GLY A 587 3.16 41.21 8.13
CA GLY A 587 2.21 41.96 8.94
C GLY A 587 2.47 41.86 10.45
N LEU A 588 3.68 41.44 10.84
CA LEU A 588 4.10 41.24 12.22
C LEU A 588 5.09 42.32 12.63
N GLN A 589 5.08 42.75 13.89
CA GLN A 589 6.12 43.64 14.44
C GLN A 589 7.28 42.80 14.99
N PHE A 590 8.51 43.17 14.66
CA PHE A 590 9.72 42.51 15.15
C PHE A 590 10.50 43.43 16.09
N THR A 591 11.03 42.89 17.18
CA THR A 591 11.97 43.62 18.04
C THR A 591 13.37 43.60 17.44
N GLU A 592 14.20 44.61 17.75
CA GLU A 592 15.63 44.65 17.41
C GLU A 592 16.36 43.35 17.79
N ARG A 593 16.03 42.79 18.96
CA ARG A 593 16.64 41.57 19.49
C ARG A 593 16.30 40.32 18.66
N GLU A 594 15.11 40.28 18.07
CA GLU A 594 14.67 39.19 17.19
C GLU A 594 15.36 39.27 15.83
N ILE A 595 15.50 40.47 15.28
CA ILE A 595 16.25 40.71 14.04
C ILE A 595 17.72 40.34 14.19
N ILE A 596 18.36 40.69 15.33
CA ILE A 596 19.74 40.28 15.62
C ILE A 596 19.87 38.75 15.75
N ARG A 597 18.88 38.08 16.35
CA ARG A 597 18.87 36.60 16.43
C ARG A 597 18.72 35.92 15.07
N ILE A 598 18.04 36.57 14.14
CA ILE A 598 17.84 36.08 12.76
C ILE A 598 19.10 36.32 11.94
N LEU A 599 19.61 37.56 11.94
CA LEU A 599 20.75 38.01 11.13
C LEU A 599 22.12 37.58 11.68
N GLY A 600 22.21 37.25 12.97
CA GLY A 600 23.49 37.09 13.66
C GLY A 600 24.07 38.44 14.10
N THR A 601 25.20 38.41 14.81
CA THR A 601 25.80 39.61 15.42
C THR A 601 26.49 40.54 14.42
N ASP A 602 26.66 40.15 13.16
CA ASP A 602 27.33 40.96 12.13
C ASP A 602 26.51 42.19 11.70
N SER A 603 27.06 43.38 11.95
CA SER A 603 26.43 44.68 11.69
C SER A 603 26.65 45.19 10.26
N GLY A 604 27.20 44.35 9.37
CA GLY A 604 27.48 44.70 7.99
C GLY A 604 26.28 44.52 7.04
N PRO A 605 26.40 45.00 5.79
CA PRO A 605 25.35 44.87 4.79
C PRO A 605 25.10 43.41 4.40
N VAL A 606 23.83 43.04 4.19
CA VAL A 606 23.45 41.64 3.92
C VAL A 606 23.67 41.30 2.44
N ALA A 607 24.75 40.57 2.13
CA ALA A 607 25.02 40.08 0.78
C ALA A 607 23.97 39.04 0.31
N ARG A 608 23.66 38.99 -0.99
CA ARG A 608 22.62 38.13 -1.59
C ARG A 608 22.64 36.65 -1.14
N LYS A 609 23.80 36.00 -1.15
CA LYS A 609 23.92 34.60 -0.68
C LYS A 609 23.68 34.43 0.82
N ALA A 610 23.98 35.46 1.62
CA ALA A 610 23.68 35.47 3.04
C ALA A 610 22.18 35.75 3.25
N PHE A 611 21.60 36.65 2.48
CA PHE A 611 20.17 37.00 2.48
C PHE A 611 19.28 35.76 2.30
N ASP A 612 19.51 34.94 1.28
CA ASP A 612 18.67 33.76 1.03
C ASP A 612 18.70 32.75 2.19
N ARG A 613 19.89 32.52 2.77
CA ARG A 613 20.06 31.66 3.96
C ARG A 613 19.42 32.26 5.20
N LEU A 614 19.45 33.59 5.33
CA LEU A 614 18.92 34.34 6.46
C LEU A 614 17.39 34.41 6.41
N VAL A 615 16.79 34.57 5.22
CA VAL A 615 15.34 34.46 5.01
C VAL A 615 14.87 33.04 5.31
N ALA A 616 15.59 32.01 4.85
CA ALA A 616 15.28 30.63 5.19
C ALA A 616 15.33 30.39 6.71
N ARG A 617 16.35 30.91 7.42
CA ARG A 617 16.45 30.82 8.88
C ARG A 617 15.37 31.62 9.63
N ALA A 618 15.03 32.82 9.14
CA ALA A 618 13.94 33.63 9.67
C ALA A 618 12.62 32.86 9.58
N TRP A 619 12.38 32.25 8.42
CA TRP A 619 11.20 31.44 8.11
C TRP A 619 11.08 30.21 9.01
N THR A 620 12.15 29.43 9.17
CA THR A 620 12.15 28.25 10.04
C THR A 620 11.85 28.60 11.50
N ARG A 621 12.33 29.76 12.00
CA ARG A 621 12.03 30.21 13.36
C ARG A 621 10.66 30.87 13.51
N LEU A 622 10.14 31.52 12.47
CA LEU A 622 8.80 32.08 12.45
C LEU A 622 7.71 31.02 12.40
N LEU A 623 7.94 29.91 11.69
CA LEU A 623 7.06 28.73 11.72
C LEU A 623 7.11 27.95 13.05
N ALA A 624 8.18 28.10 13.83
CA ALA A 624 8.34 27.46 15.13
C ALA A 624 7.71 28.26 16.28
N ARG A 625 7.22 29.47 16.01
CA ARG A 625 6.48 30.34 16.93
C ARG A 625 5.02 30.36 16.50
#